data_AF-A0A957N0C9-F1
#
_entry.id   AF-A0A957N0C9-F1
#
_cell.length_a   1.000
_cell.length_b   1.000
_cell.length_c   1.000
_cell.angle_alpha   90.00
_cell.angle_beta   90.00
_cell.angle_gamma   90.00
#
_symmetry.space_group_name_H-M   'P 1'
#
loop_
_entity.id
_entity.type
_entity.pdbx_description
1 polymer ?
#
loop_
_entity_poly.entity_id
_entity_poly.type
_entity_poly.pdbx_seq_one_letter_code
_entity_poly.pdbx_strand_id
1 'polypeptide(L)' 'MATLFVITLIATAIGSISGLVSGGYDGLFLGASTGLVAGVAAWAVALMVAQWRRERRLNRYFSQDGPVAQHVRQNQRS' A
#
# COMPACT_ATOMS: atom_id res chain seq x y z
N MET A 1 7.78 1.79 -1.25
CA MET A 1 7.63 1.39 0.16
C MET A 1 8.31 2.40 1.09
N ALA A 2 9.61 2.65 0.96
CA ALA A 2 10.32 3.66 1.79
C ALA A 2 9.73 5.08 1.69
N THR A 3 9.26 5.49 0.50
CA THR A 3 8.66 6.81 0.29
C THR A 3 7.39 7.06 1.11
N LEU A 4 6.49 6.09 1.23
CA LEU A 4 5.28 6.23 2.04
C LEU A 4 5.61 6.34 3.53
N PHE A 5 6.60 5.56 3.99
CA PHE A 5 7.07 5.63 5.37
C PHE A 5 7.63 7.01 5.70
N VAL A 6 8.44 7.58 4.80
CA VAL A 6 8.99 8.94 4.96
C VAL A 6 7.88 9.99 5.00
N ILE A 7 6.86 9.89 4.13
CA ILE A 7 5.73 10.82 4.13
C ILE A 7 4.95 10.73 5.44
N THR A 8 4.68 9.53 5.95
CA THR A 8 4.02 9.34 7.25
C THR A 8 4.84 9.95 8.39
N LEU A 9 6.17 9.78 8.37
CA LEU A 9 7.06 10.29 9.40
C LEU A 9 7.08 11.82 9.40
N ILE A 10 7.14 12.43 8.20
CA ILE A 10 7.05 13.89 8.02
C ILE A 10 5.67 14.41 8.47
N ALA A 11 4.58 13.76 8.08
CA ALA A 11 3.22 14.17 8.46
C ALA A 11 3.01 14.08 9.99
N THR A 12 3.52 13.03 10.62
CA THR A 12 3.48 12.85 12.07
C THR A 12 4.30 13.91 12.79
N ALA A 13 5.49 14.24 12.28
CA ALA A 13 6.35 15.29 12.84
C ALA A 13 5.72 16.69 12.69
N ILE A 14 5.12 17.00 11.54
CA ILE A 14 4.45 18.29 11.33
C ILE A 14 3.21 18.39 12.23
N GLY A 15 2.41 17.32 12.29
CA GLY A 15 1.21 17.26 13.14
C GLY A 15 1.54 17.41 14.62
N SER A 16 2.59 16.73 15.11
CA SER A 16 3.03 16.84 16.50
C SER A 16 3.58 18.22 16.83
N ILE A 17 4.39 18.83 15.96
CA ILE A 17 4.93 20.19 16.16
C ILE A 17 3.80 21.23 16.16
N SER A 18 2.88 21.18 15.19
CA SER A 18 1.71 22.09 15.15
C SER A 18 0.80 21.91 16.37
N GLY A 19 0.58 20.67 16.79
CA GLY A 19 -0.21 20.35 17.97
C GLY A 19 0.44 20.86 19.25
N LEU A 20 1.76 20.71 19.39
CA LEU A 20 2.50 21.23 20.55
C LEU A 20 2.39 22.75 20.66
N VAL A 21 2.52 23.46 19.54
CA VAL A 21 2.47 24.94 19.51
C VAL A 21 1.08 25.48 19.84
N SER A 22 0.01 24.80 19.40
CA SER A 22 -1.37 25.28 19.57
C SER A 22 -2.09 24.77 20.82
N GLY A 23 -1.71 23.60 21.33
CA GLY A 23 -2.42 22.93 22.43
C GLY A 23 -1.53 22.28 23.48
N GLY A 24 -0.21 22.50 23.45
CA GLY A 24 0.72 21.88 24.39
C GLY A 24 0.78 20.36 24.26
N TYR A 25 0.84 19.65 25.39
CA TYR A 25 0.98 18.19 25.40
C TYR A 25 -0.21 17.45 24.75
N ASP A 26 -1.44 17.93 24.94
CA ASP A 26 -2.62 17.30 24.33
C ASP A 26 -2.61 17.43 22.81
N GLY A 27 -2.20 18.58 22.29
CA GLY A 27 -2.04 18.78 20.85
C GLY A 27 -0.91 17.92 20.26
N LEU A 28 0.20 17.73 20.97
CA LEU A 28 1.29 16.84 20.54
C LEU A 28 0.79 15.38 20.39
N PHE A 29 0.06 14.87 21.38
CA PHE A 29 -0.52 13.52 21.35
C PHE A 29 -1.56 13.37 20.24
N LEU A 30 -2.43 14.37 20.06
CA LEU A 30 -3.43 14.36 19.00
C LEU A 30 -2.78 14.38 17.61
N GLY A 31 -1.79 15.25 17.40
CA GLY A 31 -1.08 15.36 16.13
C GLY A 31 -0.30 14.09 15.78
N ALA A 32 0.39 13.50 16.74
CA ALA A 32 1.15 12.27 16.54
C ALA A 32 0.24 11.06 16.26
N SER A 33 -0.83 10.90 17.03
CA SER A 33 -1.79 9.80 16.84
C SER A 33 -2.52 9.90 15.49
N THR A 34 -2.95 11.11 15.11
CA THR A 34 -3.63 11.34 13.83
C THR A 34 -2.70 11.06 12.64
N GLY A 35 -1.43 11.50 12.73
CA GLY A 35 -0.41 11.22 11.70
C GLY A 35 -0.13 9.73 11.52
N LEU A 36 -0.04 8.98 12.63
CA LEU A 36 0.13 7.54 12.61
C LEU A 36 -1.07 6.81 12.00
N VAL A 37 -2.29 7.15 12.42
CA VAL A 37 -3.52 6.52 11.90
C VAL A 37 -3.67 6.76 10.40
N ALA A 38 -3.47 8.01 9.95
CA ALA A 38 -3.52 8.35 8.53
C ALA A 38 -2.44 7.62 7.73
N GLY A 39 -1.23 7.50 8.29
CA GLY A 39 -0.12 6.78 7.67
C GLY A 39 -0.38 5.28 7.52
N VAL A 40 -0.91 4.63 8.56
CA VAL A 40 -1.27 3.20 8.52
C VAL A 40 -2.39 2.96 7.51
N ALA A 41 -3.41 3.83 7.47
CA ALA A 41 -4.49 3.74 6.50
C ALA A 41 -3.96 3.87 5.06
N ALA A 42 -3.09 4.84 4.79
CA ALA A 42 -2.46 5.00 3.48
C ALA A 42 -1.60 3.79 3.09
N TRP A 43 -0.90 3.18 4.06
CA TRP A 43 -0.09 2.00 3.83
C TRP A 43 -0.95 0.77 3.49
N ALA A 44 -2.05 0.56 4.22
CA ALA A 44 -2.99 -0.52 3.93
C ALA A 44 -3.57 -0.41 2.51
N VAL A 45 -3.97 0.80 2.10
CA VAL A 45 -4.46 1.06 0.73
C VAL A 45 -3.37 0.77 -0.30
N ALA A 46 -2.13 1.18 -0.06
CA ALA A 46 -1.01 0.91 -0.97
C ALA A 46 -0.74 -0.60 -1.13
N LEU A 47 -0.86 -1.38 -0.04
CA LEU A 47 -0.74 -2.83 -0.08
C LEU A 47 -1.87 -3.47 -0.89
N MET A 48 -3.12 -3.05 -0.68
CA MET A 48 -4.26 -3.54 -1.46
C MET A 48 -4.09 -3.27 -2.95
N VAL A 49 -3.65 -2.06 -3.33
CA VAL A 49 -3.38 -1.72 -4.73
C VAL A 49 -2.24 -2.56 -5.30
N ALA A 50 -1.19 -2.82 -4.52
CA ALA A 50 -0.08 -3.66 -4.94
C ALA A 50 -0.51 -5.13 -5.14
N GLN A 51 -1.32 -5.68 -4.23
CA GLN A 51 -1.90 -7.01 -4.35
C GLN A 51 -2.77 -7.11 -5.60
N TRP A 52 -3.66 -6.14 -5.81
CA TRP A 52 -4.52 -6.11 -7.00
C TRP A 52 -3.73 -6.02 -8.30
N ARG A 53 -2.64 -5.23 -8.34
CA ARG A 53 -1.74 -5.20 -9.50
C ARG A 53 -1.04 -6.55 -9.71
N ARG A 54 -0.66 -7.25 -8.64
CA ARG A 54 -0.03 -8.56 -8.70
C ARG A 54 -1.00 -9.62 -9.24
N GLU A 55 -2.24 -9.62 -8.75
CA GLU A 55 -3.31 -10.50 -9.23
C GLU A 55 -3.63 -10.26 -10.70
N ARG A 56 -3.72 -8.98 -11.13
CA ARG A 56 -3.90 -8.64 -12.55
C ARG A 56 -2.75 -9.12 -13.43
N ARG A 57 -1.51 -9.09 -12.93
CA ARG A 57 -0.35 -9.64 -13.67
C ARG A 57 -0.46 -11.16 -13.78
N LEU A 58 -0.73 -11.85 -12.67
CA LEU A 58 -0.93 -13.31 -12.65
C LEU A 58 -2.05 -13.74 -13.59
N ASN A 59 -3.18 -13.04 -13.58
CA ASN A 59 -4.31 -13.36 -14.44
C ASN A 59 -3.95 -13.26 -15.92
N ARG A 60 -3.10 -12.29 -16.32
CA ARG A 60 -2.55 -12.22 -17.69
C ARG A 60 -1.62 -13.39 -18.01
N TYR A 61 -0.75 -13.79 -17.07
CA TYR A 61 0.12 -14.96 -17.27
C TYR A 61 -0.69 -16.24 -17.51
N PHE A 62 -1.78 -16.45 -16.79
CA PHE A 62 -2.63 -17.63 -16.97
C PHE A 62 -3.52 -17.56 -18.22
N SER A 63 -3.90 -16.36 -18.68
CA SER A 63 -4.79 -16.19 -19.83
C SER A 63 -4.08 -16.05 -21.18
N GLN A 64 -2.81 -15.64 -21.23
CA GLN A 64 -2.06 -15.51 -22.49
C GLN A 64 -1.20 -16.73 -22.82
N ASP A 65 -0.49 -17.33 -21.86
CA ASP A 65 0.45 -18.45 -22.11
C ASP A 65 0.61 -19.38 -20.88
N GLY A 66 -0.49 -19.66 -20.16
CA GLY A 66 -0.44 -20.56 -19.02
C GLY A 66 -0.04 -21.99 -19.45
N PRO A 67 0.64 -22.79 -18.59
CA PRO A 67 0.98 -24.18 -18.89
C PRO A 67 -0.23 -25.02 -19.33
N VAL A 68 -1.44 -24.67 -18.88
CA VAL A 68 -2.71 -25.27 -19.31
C VAL A 68 -3.03 -25.00 -20.80
N ALA A 69 -2.77 -23.80 -21.30
CA ALA A 69 -2.97 -23.47 -22.72
C ALA A 69 -1.97 -24.23 -23.62
N GLN A 70 -0.76 -24.49 -23.12
CA GLN A 70 0.23 -25.33 -23.82
C GLN A 70 -0.19 -26.81 -23.82
N HIS A 71 -0.70 -27.35 -22.70
CA HIS A 71 -1.19 -28.73 -22.64
C HIS A 71 -2.39 -28.97 -23.58
N VAL A 72 -3.32 -28.01 -23.69
CA VAL A 72 -4.46 -28.10 -24.63
C VAL A 72 -3.99 -28.06 -26.09
N ARG A 73 -3.01 -27.21 -26.43
CA ARG A 73 -2.43 -27.18 -27.79
C ARG A 73 -1.64 -28.45 -28.12
N GLN A 74 -1.04 -29.08 -27.11
CA GLN A 74 -0.27 -30.32 -27.28
C GLN A 74 -1.20 -31.53 -27.48
N ASN A 75 -2.35 -31.58 -26.80
CA ASN A 75 -3.36 -32.64 -26.98
C ASN A 75 -4.18 -32.51 -28.29
N GLN A 76 -4.21 -31.35 -28.93
CA GLN A 76 -4.86 -31.19 -30.24
C GLN A 76 -3.95 -31.49 -31.44
N ARG A 77 -2.68 -31.83 -31.20
CA ARG A 77 -1.70 -32.17 -32.26
C ARG A 77 -1.36 -33.67 -32.32
N SER A 78 -1.91 -34.50 -31.43
CA SER A 78 -1.86 -35.97 -31.48
C SER A 78 -3.16 -36.53 -32.04
#